data_AF-G0QUQ1-F1
#
_entry.id   AF-G0QUQ1-F1
#
_cell.length_a   1.000
_cell.length_b   1.000
_cell.length_c   1.000
_cell.angle_alpha   90.00
_cell.angle_beta   90.00
_cell.angle_gamma   90.00
#
_symmetry.space_group_name_H-M   'P 1'
#
loop_
_entity.id
_entity.type
_entity.pdbx_description
1 polymer ?
#
loop_
_entity_poly.entity_id
_entity_poly.type
_entity_poly.pdbx_seq_one_letter_code
_entity_poly.pdbx_strand_id
1 'polypeptide(L)'
;MANREDFRLKFAELDGLRDENKKNQSRIQITENEKMKNSKTIIMNLEDHTIGNLIRMYLLKSKEVKFAGYRMPHPLETKVEIKVQTVKDNTCEILINTLDGLIKDIDIIQYDFEKQAKQQWDKAY
;
A
#
# COMPACT_ATOMS: atom_id res chain seq x y z
N MET A 1 12.51 -14.94 18.44
CA MET A 1 11.40 -14.33 17.66
C MET A 1 12.00 -13.85 16.35
N ALA A 2 11.56 -14.38 15.21
CA ALA A 2 12.08 -13.93 13.91
C ALA A 2 11.63 -12.48 13.67
N ASN A 3 12.57 -11.61 13.31
CA ASN A 3 12.34 -10.18 13.16
C ASN A 3 11.43 -9.91 11.93
N ARG A 4 10.58 -8.87 12.00
CA ARG A 4 9.62 -8.54 10.93
C ARG A 4 10.33 -8.18 9.61
N GLU A 5 11.51 -7.59 9.71
CA GLU A 5 12.45 -7.32 8.61
C GLU A 5 12.97 -8.64 7.97
N ASP A 6 13.31 -9.63 8.80
CA ASP A 6 13.84 -10.93 8.40
C ASP A 6 12.85 -11.73 7.53
N PHE A 7 11.57 -11.71 7.90
CA PHE A 7 10.52 -12.33 7.09
C PHE A 7 10.39 -11.64 5.73
N ARG A 8 10.40 -10.31 5.70
CA ARG A 8 10.24 -9.55 4.44
C ARG A 8 11.42 -9.77 3.49
N LEU A 9 12.64 -9.88 4.01
CA LEU A 9 13.84 -10.24 3.26
C LEU A 9 13.73 -11.66 2.70
N LYS A 10 13.31 -12.62 3.52
CA LYS A 10 13.15 -14.02 3.12
C LYS A 10 12.09 -14.22 2.04
N PHE A 11 10.95 -13.53 2.15
CA PHE A 11 9.92 -13.56 1.09
C PHE A 11 10.41 -12.92 -0.21
N ALA A 12 11.16 -11.80 -0.12
CA ALA A 12 11.76 -11.16 -1.29
C ALA A 12 12.78 -12.07 -2.00
N GLU A 13 13.60 -12.79 -1.24
CA GLU A 13 14.55 -13.77 -1.78
C GLU A 13 13.83 -14.94 -2.43
N LEU A 14 12.76 -15.47 -1.83
CA LEU A 14 11.96 -16.56 -2.40
C LEU A 14 11.28 -16.18 -3.71
N ASP A 15 10.75 -14.97 -3.81
CA ASP A 15 10.18 -14.47 -5.07
C ASP A 15 11.25 -14.18 -6.12
N GLY A 16 12.43 -13.70 -5.70
CA GLY A 16 13.60 -13.51 -6.56
C GLY A 16 14.28 -14.81 -7.01
N LEU A 17 14.08 -15.92 -6.28
CA LEU A 17 14.51 -17.27 -6.68
C LEU A 17 13.62 -17.87 -7.78
N ARG A 18 12.37 -17.39 -7.92
CA ARG A 18 11.46 -17.84 -8.98
C ARG A 18 11.72 -17.18 -10.34
N ASP A 19 12.31 -15.99 -10.35
CA ASP A 19 12.56 -15.23 -11.59
C ASP A 19 13.75 -14.26 -11.39
N GLU A 20 14.92 -14.60 -11.95
CA GLU A 20 16.16 -13.82 -11.75
C GLU A 20 16.02 -12.36 -12.21
N ASN A 21 15.12 -12.09 -13.16
CA ASN A 21 14.85 -10.73 -13.66
C ASN A 21 14.17 -9.83 -12.61
N LYS A 22 13.44 -10.40 -11.65
CA LYS A 22 12.72 -9.62 -10.61
C LYS A 22 13.61 -9.18 -9.45
N LYS A 23 14.82 -9.76 -9.31
CA LYS A 23 15.71 -9.54 -8.17
C LYS A 23 16.24 -8.09 -8.08
N ASN A 24 16.34 -7.39 -9.22
CA ASN A 24 16.81 -6.01 -9.32
C ASN A 24 15.70 -4.99 -9.63
N GLN A 25 14.42 -5.40 -9.59
CA GLN A 25 13.32 -4.50 -9.92
C GLN A 25 12.97 -3.60 -8.73
N SER A 26 12.86 -2.29 -8.95
CA SER A 26 12.39 -1.35 -7.92
C SER A 26 10.96 -1.70 -7.49
N ARG A 27 10.72 -1.79 -6.18
CA ARG A 27 9.39 -2.13 -5.65
C ARG A 27 8.32 -1.10 -5.96
N ILE A 28 8.70 0.18 -6.01
CA ILE A 28 7.80 1.29 -6.28
C ILE A 28 8.37 2.13 -7.42
N GLN A 29 7.53 2.48 -8.38
CA GLN A 29 7.83 3.42 -9.45
C GLN A 29 6.70 4.45 -9.54
N ILE A 30 7.03 5.72 -9.70
CA ILE A 30 6.03 6.79 -9.84
C ILE A 30 6.22 7.40 -11.22
N THR A 31 5.14 7.45 -11.98
CA THR A 31 5.10 8.03 -13.32
C THR A 31 4.05 9.13 -13.36
N GLU A 32 4.35 10.21 -14.08
CA GLU A 32 3.42 11.32 -14.28
C GLU A 32 2.68 11.15 -15.60
N ASN A 33 1.38 11.45 -15.61
CA ASN A 33 0.59 11.41 -16.84
C ASN A 33 0.64 12.77 -17.53
N GLU A 34 1.33 12.86 -18.68
CA GLU A 34 1.39 14.10 -19.47
C GLU A 34 0.01 14.58 -19.96
N LYS A 35 -0.95 13.66 -20.11
CA LYS A 35 -2.30 13.96 -20.62
C LYS A 35 -3.25 14.54 -19.57
N MET A 36 -2.95 14.39 -18.28
CA MET A 36 -3.85 14.80 -17.19
C MET A 36 -3.10 15.57 -16.12
N LYS A 37 -3.50 16.82 -15.90
CA LYS A 37 -2.95 17.65 -14.81
C LYS A 37 -3.20 16.97 -13.46
N ASN A 38 -2.21 17.07 -12.58
CA ASN A 38 -2.24 16.60 -11.19
C ASN A 38 -2.55 15.11 -11.07
N SER A 39 -2.10 14.33 -12.05
CA SER A 39 -2.29 12.89 -12.09
C SER A 39 -0.96 12.17 -12.02
N LYS A 40 -0.85 11.25 -11.06
CA LYS A 40 0.31 10.37 -10.91
C LYS A 40 -0.15 8.91 -10.90
N THR A 41 0.67 8.05 -11.50
CA THR A 41 0.49 6.60 -11.51
C THR A 41 1.62 5.98 -10.70
N ILE A 42 1.25 5.30 -9.63
CA ILE A 42 2.15 4.56 -8.75
C ILE A 42 2.09 3.11 -9.18
N ILE A 43 3.24 2.52 -9.48
CA ILE A 43 3.39 1.12 -9.83
C ILE A 43 4.07 0.43 -8.66
N MET A 44 3.42 -0.57 -8.10
CA MET A 44 3.96 -1.42 -7.04
C MET A 44 4.19 -2.82 -7.59
N ASN A 45 5.42 -3.29 -7.51
CA ASN A 45 5.83 -4.63 -7.95
C ASN A 45 5.85 -5.58 -6.75
N LEU A 46 5.56 -6.85 -6.99
CA LEU A 46 5.40 -7.91 -5.98
C LEU A 46 4.27 -7.64 -4.98
N GLU A 47 3.23 -6.93 -5.41
CA GLU A 47 2.06 -6.59 -4.59
C GLU A 47 0.78 -7.02 -5.32
N ASP A 48 -0.34 -7.08 -4.59
CA ASP A 48 -1.62 -7.58 -5.08
C ASP A 48 -2.83 -6.69 -4.71
N HIS A 49 -4.03 -7.19 -4.96
CA HIS A 49 -5.29 -6.52 -4.66
C HIS A 49 -5.46 -6.09 -3.21
N THR A 50 -4.77 -6.74 -2.26
CA THR A 50 -4.89 -6.47 -0.83
C THR A 50 -4.46 -5.02 -0.54
N ILE A 51 -3.22 -4.68 -0.91
CA ILE A 51 -2.69 -3.34 -0.69
C ILE A 51 -3.28 -2.33 -1.68
N GLY A 52 -3.53 -2.76 -2.93
CA GLY A 52 -4.12 -1.90 -3.96
C GLY A 52 -5.50 -1.39 -3.58
N ASN A 53 -6.37 -2.29 -3.09
CA ASN A 53 -7.71 -1.92 -2.64
C ASN A 53 -7.68 -1.06 -1.38
N LEU A 54 -6.81 -1.40 -0.41
CA LEU A 54 -6.68 -0.64 0.83
C LEU A 54 -6.30 0.82 0.55
N ILE A 55 -5.24 1.04 -0.24
CA ILE A 55 -4.77 2.39 -0.59
C ILE A 55 -5.84 3.16 -1.38
N ARG A 56 -6.48 2.51 -2.37
CA ARG A 56 -7.58 3.14 -3.13
C ARG A 56 -8.69 3.61 -2.20
N MET A 57 -9.17 2.73 -1.31
CA MET A 57 -10.28 3.04 -0.40
C MET A 57 -9.92 4.20 0.52
N TYR A 58 -8.68 4.26 1.00
CA TYR A 58 -8.23 5.34 1.87
C TYR A 58 -8.09 6.68 1.12
N LEU A 59 -7.55 6.66 -0.10
CA LEU A 59 -7.42 7.85 -0.94
C LEU A 59 -8.78 8.46 -1.28
N LEU A 60 -9.79 7.65 -1.56
CA LEU A 60 -11.15 8.13 -1.85
C LEU A 60 -11.85 8.80 -0.65
N LYS A 61 -11.35 8.61 0.58
CA LYS A 61 -11.87 9.32 1.76
C LYS A 61 -11.39 10.77 1.82
N SER A 62 -10.25 11.09 1.20
CA SER A 62 -9.68 12.44 1.24
C SER A 62 -10.41 13.36 0.26
N LYS A 63 -10.88 14.52 0.75
CA LYS A 63 -11.55 15.53 -0.08
C LYS A 63 -10.63 16.17 -1.13
N GLU A 64 -9.31 16.07 -0.95
CA GLU A 64 -8.32 16.63 -1.88
C GLU A 64 -8.05 15.70 -3.09
N VAL A 65 -8.55 14.47 -3.04
CA VAL A 65 -8.46 13.47 -4.12
C VAL A 65 -9.73 13.51 -4.96
N LYS A 66 -9.59 13.81 -6.26
CA LYS A 66 -10.69 13.78 -7.23
C LYS A 66 -10.96 12.37 -7.74
N PHE A 67 -9.90 11.60 -7.93
CA PHE A 67 -9.97 10.26 -8.46
C PHE A 67 -8.87 9.38 -7.85
N ALA A 68 -9.24 8.17 -7.46
CA ALA A 68 -8.31 7.12 -7.13
C ALA A 68 -8.85 5.78 -7.64
N GLY A 69 -8.01 5.06 -8.36
CA GLY A 69 -8.32 3.73 -8.89
C GLY A 69 -7.08 2.86 -8.87
N TYR A 70 -7.25 1.54 -8.78
CA TYR A 70 -6.16 0.60 -8.94
C TYR A 70 -6.55 -0.50 -9.92
N ARG A 71 -5.55 -1.10 -10.57
CA ARG A 71 -5.73 -2.29 -11.40
C ARG A 71 -4.51 -3.18 -11.30
N MET A 72 -4.73 -4.48 -11.49
CA MET A 72 -3.69 -5.45 -11.80
C MET A 72 -3.71 -5.65 -13.32
N PRO A 73 -2.62 -5.37 -14.06
CA PRO A 73 -2.64 -5.41 -15.52
C PRO A 73 -2.84 -6.83 -16.04
N HIS A 74 -2.30 -7.83 -15.34
CA HIS A 74 -2.45 -9.24 -15.69
C HIS A 74 -2.40 -10.13 -14.43
N PRO A 75 -3.27 -11.15 -14.27
CA PRO A 75 -3.28 -12.02 -13.08
C PRO A 75 -2.02 -12.85 -12.84
N LEU A 76 -1.26 -13.16 -13.89
CA LEU A 76 0.03 -13.85 -13.76
C LEU A 76 1.18 -12.91 -13.36
N GLU A 77 0.95 -11.60 -13.34
CA GLU A 77 1.93 -10.61 -12.91
C GLU A 77 1.56 -10.07 -11.54
N THR A 78 2.46 -10.22 -10.57
CA THR A 78 2.35 -9.61 -9.25
C THR A 78 2.72 -8.13 -9.33
N LYS A 79 1.86 -7.33 -9.96
CA LYS A 79 2.05 -5.89 -10.16
C LYS A 79 0.72 -5.15 -10.01
N VAL A 80 0.73 -4.05 -9.28
CA VAL A 80 -0.43 -3.20 -9.06
C VAL A 80 -0.14 -1.79 -9.55
N GLU A 81 -1.06 -1.23 -10.32
CA GLU A 81 -1.01 0.15 -10.79
C GLU A 81 -2.10 0.96 -10.10
N ILE A 82 -1.72 1.96 -9.30
CA ILE A 82 -2.62 2.89 -8.64
C ILE A 82 -2.55 4.23 -9.38
N LYS A 83 -3.70 4.72 -9.83
CA LYS A 83 -3.84 6.03 -10.46
C LYS A 83 -4.53 6.97 -9.49
N VAL A 84 -3.91 8.12 -9.25
CA VAL A 84 -4.42 9.16 -8.37
C VAL A 84 -4.49 10.47 -9.12
N GLN A 85 -5.56 11.23 -8.91
CA GLN A 85 -5.70 12.59 -9.37
C GLN A 85 -6.18 13.48 -8.24
N THR A 86 -5.49 14.59 -8.00
CA THR A 86 -5.81 15.54 -6.92
C THR A 86 -6.40 16.84 -7.45
N VAL A 87 -7.05 17.59 -6.56
CA VAL A 87 -7.58 18.91 -6.90
C VAL A 87 -6.46 19.90 -7.18
N LYS A 88 -5.40 19.86 -6.35
CA LYS A 88 -4.23 20.75 -6.36
C LYS A 88 -3.00 20.04 -6.94
N ASP A 89 -1.97 20.82 -7.24
CA ASP A 89 -0.71 20.37 -7.88
C ASP A 89 0.23 19.61 -6.93
N ASN A 90 -0.09 19.55 -5.62
CA ASN A 90 0.71 18.86 -4.60
C ASN A 90 0.33 17.38 -4.41
N THR A 91 0.15 16.64 -5.51
CA THR A 91 -0.31 15.23 -5.48
C THR A 91 0.53 14.31 -4.57
N CYS A 92 1.86 14.46 -4.58
CA CYS A 92 2.75 13.62 -3.76
C CYS A 92 2.56 13.85 -2.25
N GLU A 93 2.43 15.11 -1.85
CA GLU A 93 2.24 15.48 -0.44
C GLU A 93 0.89 14.96 0.07
N ILE A 94 -0.17 15.15 -0.72
CA ILE A 94 -1.51 14.64 -0.39
C ILE A 94 -1.46 13.11 -0.23
N LEU A 95 -0.79 12.40 -1.13
CA LEU A 95 -0.62 10.96 -1.06
C LEU A 95 0.08 10.53 0.23
N ILE A 96 1.23 11.15 0.56
CA ILE A 96 2.00 10.83 1.77
C ILE A 96 1.16 11.07 3.02
N ASN A 97 0.55 12.25 3.15
CA ASN A 97 -0.31 12.60 4.29
C ASN A 97 -1.48 11.61 4.45
N THR A 98 -2.04 11.17 3.32
CA THR A 98 -3.13 10.19 3.31
C THR A 98 -2.62 8.80 3.74
N LEU A 99 -1.44 8.36 3.30
CA LEU A 99 -0.85 7.10 3.73
C LEU A 99 -0.43 7.13 5.21
N ASP A 100 0.07 8.25 5.71
CA ASP A 100 0.40 8.43 7.13
C ASP A 100 -0.85 8.34 8.01
N GLY A 101 -1.99 8.85 7.54
CA GLY A 101 -3.28 8.66 8.19
C GLY A 101 -3.68 7.19 8.28
N LEU A 102 -3.51 6.44 7.19
CA LEU A 102 -3.82 5.01 7.14
C LEU A 102 -2.98 4.22 8.16
N ILE A 103 -1.68 4.52 8.26
CA ILE A 103 -0.79 3.85 9.22
C ILE A 103 -1.27 4.12 10.65
N LYS A 104 -1.60 5.37 10.98
CA LYS A 104 -2.13 5.74 12.30
C LYS A 104 -3.43 5.01 12.63
N ASP A 105 -4.34 4.89 11.67
CA ASP A 105 -5.60 4.17 11.87
C ASP A 105 -5.34 2.68 12.15
N ILE A 106 -4.37 2.07 11.46
CA ILE A 106 -3.97 0.67 11.71
C ILE A 106 -3.35 0.53 13.11
N ASP A 107 -2.51 1.45 13.54
CA ASP A 107 -1.88 1.43 14.87
C ASP A 107 -2.92 1.54 15.99
N ILE A 108 -3.94 2.38 15.81
CA ILE A 108 -5.06 2.51 16.76
C ILE A 108 -5.86 1.21 16.83
N ILE A 109 -6.19 0.63 15.67
CA ILE A 109 -6.93 -0.65 15.61
C ILE A 109 -6.13 -1.76 16.31
N GLN A 110 -4.82 -1.82 16.07
CA GLN A 110 -3.95 -2.80 16.72
C GLN A 110 -3.97 -2.63 18.24
N TYR A 111 -3.77 -1.41 18.73
CA TYR A 111 -3.77 -1.11 20.16
C TYR A 111 -5.09 -1.48 20.84
N ASP A 112 -6.21 -1.06 20.24
CA ASP A 112 -7.54 -1.32 20.81
C ASP A 112 -7.85 -2.81 20.82
N PHE A 113 -7.47 -3.53 19.76
CA PHE A 113 -7.64 -4.98 19.69
C PHE A 113 -6.83 -5.70 20.77
N GLU A 114 -5.54 -5.39 20.92
CA GLU A 114 -4.67 -6.00 21.93
C GLU A 114 -5.19 -5.76 23.35
N LYS A 115 -5.61 -4.52 23.64
CA LYS A 115 -6.17 -4.14 24.93
C LYS A 115 -7.45 -4.92 25.26
N GLN A 116 -8.39 -5.00 24.32
CA GLN A 116 -9.65 -5.70 24.52
C GLN A 116 -9.46 -7.21 24.59
N ALA A 117 -8.60 -7.77 23.74
CA ALA A 117 -8.27 -9.19 23.75
C ALA A 117 -7.70 -9.62 25.10
N LYS A 118 -6.75 -8.84 25.66
CA LYS A 118 -6.18 -9.11 26.98
C LYS A 118 -7.22 -9.04 28.10
N GLN A 119 -8.05 -7.99 28.11
CA GLN A 119 -9.12 -7.85 29.10
C GLN A 119 -10.11 -9.02 29.07
N GLN A 120 -10.41 -9.55 27.88
CA GLN A 120 -11.31 -10.70 27.75
C GLN A 120 -10.62 -12.00 28.16
N TRP A 121 -9.33 -12.15 27.87
CA TRP A 121 -8.54 -13.30 28.28
C TRP A 121 -8.41 -13.40 29.80
N ASP A 122 -8.13 -12.28 30.46
CA ASP A 122 -8.00 -12.15 31.92
C ASP A 122 -9.34 -12.32 32.68
N LYS A 123 -10.48 -12.28 31.98
CA LYS A 123 -11.81 -12.58 32.56
C LYS A 123 -12.21 -14.03 32.40
N ALA A 124 -11.66 -14.72 31.41
CA ALA A 124 -12.01 -16.10 31.09
C ALA A 124 -11.22 -17.12 31.92
N TYR A 125 -10.10 -16.70 32.51
CA TYR A 125 -9.21 -17.47 33.39
C TYR A 125 -8.82 -16.63 34.59
#